data_AF-A0A512IZF0-F1
#
_entry.id   AF-A0A512IZF0-F1
#
_cell.length_a   1.000
_cell.length_b   1.000
_cell.length_c   1.000
_cell.angle_alpha   90.00
_cell.angle_beta   90.00
_cell.angle_gamma   90.00
#
_symmetry.space_group_name_H-M   'P 1'
#
loop_
_entity.id
_entity.type
_entity.pdbx_description
1 polymer ?
#
loop_
_entity_poly.entity_id
_entity_poly.type
_entity_poly.pdbx_seq_one_letter_code
_entity_poly.pdbx_strand_id
1 'polypeptide(L)'
;MLDHDDGNRHGLQSASDILIRTVLDAQPSPAQILARTDAQRDFIQESCFGGQMTIAKFEVERFSLRSSKPFDAVVTALKSAVGQPDMVEFFKETRATESFPDLEGVVRRGLGRVDLMLFAEFDLGDILRRENGTGTPKIMRFVIGNPLIMKEMVKHVPDAGSYAPITVLIDERPDGVHISYDLMESILLSYGSSKALVVARDLDATITSLLHECAN
;
A
#
# COMPACT_ATOMS: atom_id res chain seq x y z
N MET A 1 -28.40 -22.62 -48.13
CA MET A 1 -29.03 -21.95 -46.97
C MET A 1 -28.71 -22.84 -45.79
N LEU A 2 -27.55 -22.58 -45.18
CA LEU A 2 -27.03 -23.34 -44.04
C LEU A 2 -27.20 -22.41 -42.84
N ASP A 3 -28.08 -22.82 -41.92
CA ASP A 3 -28.26 -22.19 -40.62
C ASP A 3 -27.00 -22.44 -39.78
N HIS A 4 -26.41 -21.37 -39.25
CA HIS A 4 -25.43 -21.46 -38.19
C HIS A 4 -26.14 -21.28 -36.85
N ASP A 5 -26.15 -22.36 -36.10
CA ASP A 5 -26.56 -22.50 -34.71
C ASP A 5 -25.58 -21.73 -33.80
N ASP A 6 -26.00 -20.58 -33.29
CA ASP A 6 -25.29 -19.79 -32.28
C ASP A 6 -25.53 -20.39 -30.89
N GLY A 7 -24.84 -21.50 -30.63
CA GLY A 7 -24.81 -22.18 -29.34
C GLY A 7 -24.03 -21.41 -28.29
N ASN A 8 -24.75 -20.55 -27.56
CA ASN A 8 -24.66 -20.31 -26.11
C ASN A 8 -23.31 -20.63 -25.42
N ARG A 9 -22.39 -19.66 -25.39
CA ARG A 9 -21.26 -19.67 -24.45
C ARG A 9 -21.67 -18.98 -23.15
N HIS A 10 -22.40 -19.68 -22.29
CA HIS A 10 -22.40 -19.33 -20.87
C HIS A 10 -21.01 -19.60 -20.31
N GLY A 11 -20.28 -18.53 -20.00
CA GLY A 11 -19.02 -18.59 -19.28
C GLY A 11 -19.24 -19.25 -17.92
N LEU A 12 -18.57 -20.37 -17.70
CA LEU A 12 -18.42 -20.96 -16.37
C LEU A 12 -17.71 -19.92 -15.49
N GLN A 13 -18.47 -19.26 -14.61
CA GLN A 13 -17.88 -18.47 -13.53
C GLN A 13 -17.09 -19.40 -12.62
N SER A 14 -15.88 -18.98 -12.23
CA SER A 14 -15.06 -19.76 -11.32
C SER A 14 -15.78 -19.90 -9.97
N ALA A 15 -15.59 -21.02 -9.27
CA ALA A 15 -16.08 -21.18 -7.89
C ALA A 15 -15.57 -20.06 -6.97
N SER A 16 -14.39 -19.48 -7.28
CA SER A 16 -13.87 -18.29 -6.61
C SER A 16 -14.72 -17.05 -6.85
N ASP A 17 -15.23 -16.84 -8.07
CA ASP A 17 -16.05 -15.68 -8.42
C ASP A 17 -17.43 -15.74 -7.74
N ILE A 18 -18.01 -16.94 -7.68
CA ILE A 18 -19.28 -17.19 -6.99
C ILE A 18 -19.12 -16.98 -5.47
N LEU A 19 -18.01 -17.45 -4.90
CA LEU A 19 -17.71 -17.27 -3.47
C LEU A 19 -17.47 -15.80 -3.12
N ILE A 20 -16.72 -15.06 -3.94
CA ILE A 20 -16.48 -13.62 -3.76
C ILE A 20 -17.80 -12.85 -3.79
N ARG A 21 -18.65 -13.09 -4.79
CA ARG A 21 -19.93 -12.39 -4.93
C ARG A 21 -20.89 -12.67 -3.78
N THR A 22 -20.98 -13.93 -3.36
CA THR A 22 -21.84 -14.35 -2.23
C THR A 22 -21.37 -13.75 -0.89
N VAL A 23 -20.07 -13.55 -0.70
CA VAL A 23 -19.50 -12.92 0.51
C VAL A 23 -19.70 -11.39 0.50
N LEU A 24 -19.71 -10.75 -0.67
CA LEU A 24 -19.86 -9.30 -0.80
C LEU A 24 -21.32 -8.82 -0.65
N ASP A 25 -22.28 -9.62 -1.11
CA ASP A 25 -23.71 -9.23 -1.15
C ASP A 25 -24.41 -9.29 0.22
N ALA A 26 -23.86 -10.03 1.19
CA ALA A 26 -24.33 -10.04 2.57
C ALA A 26 -23.37 -9.23 3.46
N GLN A 27 -23.76 -8.03 3.88
CA GLN A 27 -22.96 -7.22 4.80
C GLN A 27 -23.23 -7.67 6.25
N PRO A 28 -22.33 -8.42 6.90
CA PRO A 28 -22.48 -8.80 8.30
C PRO A 28 -22.46 -7.57 9.21
N SER A 29 -23.18 -7.62 10.34
CA SER A 29 -23.12 -6.55 11.33
C SER A 29 -21.71 -6.45 11.97
N PRO A 30 -21.33 -5.30 12.55
CA PRO A 30 -20.03 -5.15 13.23
C PRO A 30 -19.75 -6.24 14.27
N ALA A 31 -20.79 -6.68 15.00
CA ALA A 31 -20.68 -7.77 15.97
C ALA A 31 -20.43 -9.14 15.31
N GLN A 32 -21.06 -9.40 14.16
CA GLN A 32 -20.82 -10.62 13.38
C GLN A 32 -19.42 -10.64 12.75
N ILE A 33 -18.91 -9.47 12.34
CA ILE A 33 -17.53 -9.32 11.85
C ILE A 33 -16.54 -9.62 12.98
N LEU A 34 -16.75 -9.03 14.16
CA LEU A 34 -15.87 -9.22 15.31
C LEU A 34 -15.84 -10.70 15.77
N ALA A 35 -17.01 -11.33 15.90
CA ALA A 35 -17.11 -12.74 16.29
C ALA A 35 -16.45 -13.69 15.26
N ARG A 36 -16.58 -13.40 13.96
CA ARG A 36 -15.86 -14.14 12.90
C ARG A 36 -14.35 -13.95 13.00
N THR A 37 -13.90 -12.74 13.36
CA THR A 37 -12.47 -12.43 13.50
C THR A 37 -11.86 -13.23 14.65
N ASP A 38 -12.57 -13.36 15.78
CA ASP A 38 -12.10 -14.14 16.92
C ASP A 38 -12.10 -15.64 16.61
N ALA A 39 -13.15 -16.17 15.97
CA ALA A 39 -13.19 -17.57 15.54
C ALA A 39 -12.10 -17.93 14.51
N GLN A 40 -11.77 -17.02 13.59
CA GLN A 40 -10.69 -17.24 12.62
C GLN A 40 -9.30 -17.25 13.29
N ARG A 41 -9.10 -16.48 14.37
CA ARG A 41 -7.86 -16.52 15.15
C ARG A 41 -7.70 -17.85 15.87
N ASP A 42 -8.75 -18.34 16.50
CA ASP A 42 -8.74 -19.63 17.19
C ASP A 42 -8.40 -20.76 16.20
N PHE A 43 -8.98 -20.73 15.00
CA PHE A 43 -8.65 -21.68 13.92
C PHE A 43 -7.19 -21.59 13.45
N ILE A 44 -6.66 -20.38 13.25
CA ILE A 44 -5.27 -20.18 12.85
C ILE A 44 -4.32 -20.72 13.93
N GLN A 45 -4.65 -20.51 15.21
CA GLN A 45 -3.86 -20.96 16.34
C GLN A 45 -3.91 -22.49 16.53
N GLU A 46 -5.06 -23.13 16.28
CA GLU A 46 -5.22 -24.58 16.35
C GLU A 46 -4.56 -25.34 15.18
N SER A 47 -4.53 -24.74 13.99
CA SER A 47 -4.03 -25.40 12.76
C SER A 47 -2.50 -25.55 12.69
N CYS A 48 -1.74 -24.88 13.57
CA CYS A 48 -0.28 -24.84 13.54
C CYS A 48 0.34 -25.63 14.71
N PHE A 49 0.25 -26.97 14.70
CA PHE A 49 0.90 -27.82 15.70
C PHE A 49 2.43 -27.84 15.52
N GLY A 50 3.16 -27.19 16.44
CA GLY A 50 4.61 -27.42 16.66
C GLY A 50 5.49 -26.19 16.94
N GLY A 51 5.02 -24.97 16.70
CA GLY A 51 5.75 -23.72 17.00
C GLY A 51 4.94 -22.78 17.88
N GLN A 52 5.59 -21.94 18.70
CA GLN A 52 4.92 -20.87 19.42
C GLN A 52 4.46 -19.80 18.41
N MET A 53 3.16 -19.73 18.15
CA MET A 53 2.53 -18.68 17.36
C MET A 53 1.98 -17.59 18.27
N THR A 54 2.33 -16.33 18.01
CA THR A 54 1.81 -15.17 18.73
C THR A 54 1.16 -14.20 17.75
N ILE A 55 -0.07 -13.79 18.02
CA ILE A 55 -0.75 -12.70 17.30
C ILE A 55 -0.63 -11.43 18.14
N ALA A 56 -0.04 -10.38 17.57
CA ALA A 56 0.00 -9.06 18.19
C ALA A 56 -1.13 -8.17 17.64
N LYS A 57 -1.74 -7.36 18.51
CA LYS A 57 -2.67 -6.29 18.14
C LYS A 57 -1.99 -4.96 18.38
N PHE A 58 -2.13 -4.05 17.43
CA PHE A 58 -1.67 -2.66 17.56
C PHE A 58 -2.67 -1.74 16.86
N GLU A 59 -2.66 -0.48 17.26
CA GLU A 59 -3.51 0.56 16.70
C GLU A 59 -2.73 1.34 15.64
N VAL A 60 -3.42 1.74 14.57
CA VAL A 60 -2.82 2.48 13.46
C VAL A 60 -3.63 3.75 13.25
N GLU A 61 -2.93 4.88 13.21
CA GLU A 61 -3.49 6.18 12.87
C GLU A 61 -3.37 6.44 11.38
N ARG A 62 -4.46 6.88 10.76
CA ARG A 62 -4.51 7.24 9.35
C ARG A 62 -4.60 8.75 9.18
N PHE A 63 -3.62 9.32 8.50
CA PHE A 63 -3.73 10.64 7.90
C PHE A 63 -4.61 10.57 6.65
N SER A 64 -5.61 11.44 6.57
CA SER A 64 -6.47 11.58 5.40
C SER A 64 -6.67 13.05 5.05
N LEU A 65 -6.56 13.34 3.77
CA LEU A 65 -6.72 14.69 3.23
C LEU A 65 -7.57 14.62 1.97
N ARG A 66 -8.52 15.55 1.85
CA ARG A 66 -9.23 15.79 0.60
C ARG A 66 -8.52 16.86 -0.21
N SER A 67 -8.25 16.56 -1.47
CA SER A 67 -7.61 17.45 -2.42
C SER A 67 -8.60 18.40 -3.08
N SER A 68 -8.16 19.65 -3.33
CA SER A 68 -8.87 20.61 -4.17
C SER A 68 -8.53 20.44 -5.66
N LYS A 69 -7.42 19.75 -5.96
CA LYS A 69 -6.96 19.40 -7.30
C LYS A 69 -7.65 18.14 -7.84
N PRO A 70 -7.81 18.02 -9.18
CA PRO A 70 -8.34 16.82 -9.82
C PRO A 70 -7.35 15.65 -9.71
N PHE A 71 -7.85 14.42 -9.81
CA PHE A 71 -7.11 13.18 -9.55
C PHE A 71 -5.75 13.13 -10.26
N ASP A 72 -5.75 13.37 -11.57
CA ASP A 72 -4.55 13.25 -12.39
C ASP A 72 -3.49 14.31 -12.02
N ALA A 73 -3.93 15.48 -11.53
CA ALA A 73 -3.02 16.53 -11.06
C ALA A 73 -2.37 16.15 -9.72
N VAL A 74 -3.10 15.52 -8.80
CA VAL A 74 -2.54 15.03 -7.52
C VAL A 74 -1.52 13.92 -7.79
N VAL A 75 -1.86 12.96 -8.66
CA VAL A 75 -0.94 11.87 -9.05
C VAL A 75 0.33 12.43 -9.69
N THR A 76 0.18 13.38 -10.61
CA THR A 76 1.33 14.04 -11.27
C THR A 76 2.20 14.78 -10.26
N ALA A 77 1.59 15.53 -9.34
CA ALA A 77 2.31 16.24 -8.28
C ALA A 77 3.14 15.27 -7.41
N LEU A 78 2.53 14.17 -6.94
CA LEU A 78 3.24 13.15 -6.15
C LEU A 78 4.42 12.56 -6.91
N LYS A 79 4.21 12.12 -8.14
CA LYS A 79 5.25 11.51 -8.98
C LYS A 79 6.39 12.47 -9.30
N SER A 80 6.09 13.76 -9.49
CA SER A 80 7.13 14.78 -9.73
C SER A 80 7.98 15.11 -8.50
N ALA A 81 7.47 14.86 -7.30
CA ALA A 81 8.19 15.14 -6.06
C ALA A 81 9.20 14.04 -5.72
N VAL A 82 8.83 12.79 -5.97
CA VAL A 82 9.65 11.61 -5.67
C VAL A 82 10.53 11.23 -6.87
N GLY A 83 11.63 10.55 -6.59
CA GLY A 83 12.47 9.98 -7.63
C GLY A 83 11.77 8.82 -8.31
N GLN A 84 12.02 8.65 -9.60
CA GLN A 84 11.42 7.58 -10.41
C GLN A 84 12.53 6.79 -11.14
N PRO A 85 13.43 6.11 -10.41
CA PRO A 85 14.44 5.29 -11.03
C PRO A 85 13.81 4.10 -11.74
N ASP A 86 14.52 3.55 -12.74
CA ASP A 86 14.20 2.21 -13.24
C ASP A 86 14.46 1.21 -12.10
N MET A 87 13.40 0.59 -11.57
CA MET A 87 13.53 -0.27 -10.40
C MET A 87 14.32 -1.56 -10.68
N VAL A 88 14.33 -2.04 -11.93
CA VAL A 88 15.09 -3.23 -12.31
C VAL A 88 16.58 -2.91 -12.27
N GLU A 89 16.99 -1.81 -12.91
CA GLU A 89 18.39 -1.36 -12.90
C GLU A 89 18.82 -0.88 -11.51
N PHE A 90 17.94 -0.21 -10.76
CA PHE A 90 18.20 0.18 -9.38
C PHE A 90 18.54 -1.03 -8.49
N PHE A 91 17.73 -2.09 -8.54
CA PHE A 91 18.00 -3.29 -7.76
C PHE A 91 19.23 -4.06 -8.24
N LYS A 92 19.55 -3.98 -9.53
CA LYS A 92 20.78 -4.57 -10.09
C LYS A 92 22.01 -3.81 -9.61
N GLU A 93 22.03 -2.48 -9.69
CA GLU A 93 23.13 -1.63 -9.20
C GLU A 93 23.36 -1.80 -7.71
N THR A 94 22.29 -1.72 -6.90
CA THR A 94 22.41 -1.89 -5.43
C THR A 94 22.92 -3.26 -5.01
N ARG A 95 22.62 -4.33 -5.76
CA ARG A 95 23.18 -5.67 -5.49
C ARG A 95 24.64 -5.82 -5.93
N ALA A 96 25.09 -4.98 -6.86
CA ALA A 96 26.45 -5.02 -7.39
C ALA A 96 27.46 -4.21 -6.56
N THR A 97 27.00 -3.42 -5.59
CA THR A 97 27.88 -2.60 -4.74
C THR A 97 28.64 -3.45 -3.73
N GLU A 98 29.94 -3.23 -3.58
CA GLU A 98 30.79 -3.96 -2.62
C GLU A 98 30.89 -3.26 -1.25
N SER A 99 30.49 -2.00 -1.17
CA SER A 99 30.59 -1.19 0.03
C SER A 99 29.31 -0.39 0.31
N PHE A 100 29.09 -0.05 1.59
CA PHE A 100 27.95 0.79 1.97
C PHE A 100 28.01 2.20 1.36
N PRO A 101 29.17 2.89 1.26
CA PRO A 101 29.26 4.16 0.53
C PRO A 101 28.82 4.07 -0.94
N ASP A 102 29.17 3.00 -1.64
CA ASP A 102 28.75 2.81 -3.04
C ASP A 102 27.23 2.59 -3.13
N LEU A 103 26.68 1.75 -2.24
CA LEU A 103 25.24 1.53 -2.10
C LEU A 103 24.50 2.85 -1.82
N GLU A 104 25.00 3.65 -0.88
CA GLU A 104 24.45 4.95 -0.54
C GLU A 104 24.47 5.90 -1.75
N GLY A 105 25.56 5.88 -2.53
CA GLY A 105 25.66 6.63 -3.78
C GLY A 105 24.59 6.22 -4.80
N VAL A 106 24.33 4.93 -4.97
CA VAL A 106 23.24 4.42 -5.84
C VAL A 106 21.88 4.91 -5.34
N VAL A 107 21.61 4.77 -4.03
CA VAL A 107 20.34 5.22 -3.45
C VAL A 107 20.13 6.70 -3.69
N ARG A 108 21.11 7.55 -3.37
CA ARG A 108 21.01 9.01 -3.51
C ARG A 108 20.73 9.47 -4.95
N ARG A 109 21.26 8.77 -5.96
CA ARG A 109 20.96 9.09 -7.37
C ARG A 109 19.50 8.79 -7.76
N GLY A 110 18.85 7.85 -7.08
CA GLY A 110 17.47 7.48 -7.34
C GLY A 110 16.43 8.35 -6.62
N LEU A 111 16.84 9.20 -5.67
CA LEU A 111 15.93 10.03 -4.87
C LEU A 111 15.45 11.28 -5.62
N GLY A 112 14.22 11.71 -5.32
CA GLY A 112 13.65 12.97 -5.80
C GLY A 112 13.89 14.14 -4.85
N ARG A 113 13.17 15.26 -5.06
CA ARG A 113 13.40 16.51 -4.30
C ARG A 113 13.09 16.39 -2.81
N VAL A 114 12.24 15.43 -2.43
CA VAL A 114 11.84 15.18 -1.04
C VAL A 114 12.60 14.01 -0.43
N ASP A 115 13.73 13.62 -1.02
CA ASP A 115 14.57 12.50 -0.58
C ASP A 115 13.82 11.15 -0.50
N LEU A 116 12.81 10.96 -1.36
CA LEU A 116 12.06 9.71 -1.52
C LEU A 116 12.10 9.26 -2.97
N MET A 117 11.86 7.97 -3.20
CA MET A 117 11.65 7.40 -4.52
C MET A 117 10.44 6.47 -4.57
N LEU A 118 9.92 6.29 -5.77
CA LEU A 118 8.83 5.39 -6.09
C LEU A 118 9.35 3.97 -6.36
N PHE A 119 8.85 3.01 -5.57
CA PHE A 119 9.17 1.59 -5.73
C PHE A 119 8.16 0.85 -6.59
N ALA A 120 6.87 1.20 -6.49
CA ALA A 120 5.81 0.56 -7.24
C ALA A 120 4.56 1.45 -7.32
N GLU A 121 3.79 1.25 -8.39
CA GLU A 121 2.45 1.81 -8.58
C GLU A 121 1.47 0.68 -8.85
N PHE A 122 0.28 0.77 -8.25
CA PHE A 122 -0.82 -0.16 -8.52
C PHE A 122 -2.06 0.65 -8.88
N ASP A 123 -2.51 0.55 -10.15
CA ASP A 123 -3.82 1.05 -10.58
C ASP A 123 -4.89 0.03 -10.22
N LEU A 124 -5.37 0.12 -8.98
CA LEU A 124 -6.45 -0.71 -8.47
C LEU A 124 -7.76 -0.42 -9.21
N GLY A 125 -7.91 0.81 -9.71
CA GLY A 125 -9.06 1.22 -10.50
C GLY A 125 -9.13 0.53 -11.86
N ASP A 126 -8.00 0.16 -12.49
CA ASP A 126 -8.00 -0.48 -13.81
C ASP A 126 -8.80 -1.78 -13.81
N ILE A 127 -8.62 -2.60 -12.78
CA ILE A 127 -9.35 -3.85 -12.60
C ILE A 127 -10.86 -3.58 -12.47
N LEU A 128 -11.24 -2.62 -11.62
CA LEU A 128 -12.63 -2.27 -11.37
C LEU A 128 -13.32 -1.63 -12.57
N ARG A 129 -12.59 -0.82 -13.35
CA ARG A 129 -13.09 -0.19 -14.58
C ARG A 129 -13.37 -1.23 -15.66
N ARG A 130 -12.50 -2.23 -15.80
CA ARG A 130 -12.68 -3.36 -16.73
C ARG A 130 -13.88 -4.23 -16.35
N GLU A 131 -14.08 -4.48 -15.05
CA GLU A 131 -15.24 -5.23 -14.56
C GLU A 131 -16.55 -4.50 -14.84
N ASN A 132 -16.61 -3.22 -14.52
CA ASN A 132 -17.85 -2.45 -14.60
C ASN A 132 -18.13 -1.85 -15.99
N GLY A 133 -17.16 -1.87 -16.90
CA GLY A 133 -17.25 -1.23 -18.21
C GLY A 133 -17.38 0.30 -18.15
N THR A 134 -16.91 0.93 -17.06
CA THR A 134 -16.99 2.39 -16.87
C THR A 134 -15.60 3.03 -16.73
N GLY A 135 -15.54 4.35 -16.84
CA GLY A 135 -14.31 5.13 -16.60
C GLY A 135 -13.93 5.28 -15.12
N THR A 136 -14.69 4.69 -14.20
CA THR A 136 -14.53 4.85 -12.74
C THR A 136 -14.57 3.49 -12.02
N PRO A 137 -13.99 3.37 -10.82
CA PRO A 137 -13.31 4.41 -10.04
C PRO A 137 -11.85 4.65 -10.46
N LYS A 138 -11.31 5.81 -10.09
CA LYS A 138 -9.86 6.09 -10.13
C LYS A 138 -9.27 5.81 -8.75
N ILE A 139 -8.41 4.80 -8.65
CA ILE A 139 -7.79 4.38 -7.38
C ILE A 139 -6.36 3.95 -7.67
N MET A 140 -5.41 4.69 -7.15
CA MET A 140 -3.97 4.44 -7.31
C MET A 140 -3.32 4.26 -5.96
N ARG A 141 -2.55 3.18 -5.81
CA ARG A 141 -1.68 2.94 -4.65
C ARG A 141 -0.23 3.14 -5.06
N PHE A 142 0.47 4.00 -4.34
CA PHE A 142 1.89 4.28 -4.52
C PHE A 142 2.68 3.69 -3.35
N VAL A 143 3.75 2.98 -3.66
CA VAL A 143 4.73 2.51 -2.68
C VAL A 143 5.97 3.37 -2.81
N ILE A 144 6.23 4.22 -1.83
CA ILE A 144 7.31 5.22 -1.86
C ILE A 144 8.17 5.11 -0.61
N GLY A 145 9.45 5.47 -0.71
CA GLY A 145 10.33 5.45 0.46
C GLY A 145 11.77 5.82 0.14
N ASN A 146 12.61 5.73 1.17
CA ASN A 146 14.05 5.91 1.07
C ASN A 146 14.75 4.77 1.83
N PRO A 147 15.50 3.88 1.16
CA PRO A 147 16.23 2.78 1.80
C PRO A 147 17.13 3.23 2.96
N LEU A 148 17.70 4.43 2.90
CA LEU A 148 18.56 4.97 3.95
C LEU A 148 17.78 5.39 5.20
N ILE A 149 16.51 5.77 5.06
CA ILE A 149 15.61 6.01 6.20
C ILE A 149 15.09 4.68 6.71
N MET A 150 14.64 3.80 5.81
CA MET A 150 14.08 2.49 6.14
C MET A 150 15.04 1.64 6.97
N LYS A 151 16.34 1.61 6.62
CA LYS A 151 17.34 0.87 7.39
C LYS A 151 17.44 1.36 8.84
N GLU A 152 17.24 2.65 9.13
CA GLU A 152 17.33 3.17 10.50
C GLU A 152 16.15 2.72 11.36
N MET A 153 14.96 2.51 10.78
CA MET A 153 13.85 1.87 11.48
C MET A 153 14.11 0.36 11.68
N VAL A 154 14.46 -0.36 10.60
CA VAL A 154 14.64 -1.82 10.61
C VAL A 154 15.77 -2.27 11.54
N LYS A 155 16.84 -1.48 11.70
CA LYS A 155 17.92 -1.72 12.68
C LYS A 155 17.42 -1.84 14.12
N HIS A 156 16.30 -1.21 14.45
CA HIS A 156 15.77 -1.13 15.81
C HIS A 156 14.47 -1.91 15.98
N VAL A 157 13.67 -1.99 14.93
CA VAL A 157 12.42 -2.76 14.87
C VAL A 157 12.40 -3.50 13.53
N PRO A 158 12.88 -4.76 13.46
CA PRO A 158 12.92 -5.52 12.21
C PRO A 158 11.56 -5.60 11.51
N ASP A 159 10.48 -5.73 12.28
CA ASP A 159 9.10 -5.78 11.79
C ASP A 159 8.66 -4.49 11.07
N ALA A 160 9.39 -3.37 11.23
CA ALA A 160 9.17 -2.18 10.42
C ALA A 160 9.30 -2.48 8.91
N GLY A 161 10.04 -3.52 8.54
CA GLY A 161 10.16 -4.00 7.16
C GLY A 161 8.83 -4.47 6.55
N SER A 162 7.82 -4.80 7.35
CA SER A 162 6.47 -5.12 6.87
C SER A 162 5.69 -3.89 6.38
N TYR A 163 6.15 -2.69 6.73
CA TYR A 163 5.46 -1.42 6.46
C TYR A 163 6.32 -0.41 5.67
N ALA A 164 7.57 -0.78 5.37
CA ALA A 164 8.55 0.02 4.66
C ALA A 164 8.95 -0.68 3.33
N PRO A 165 8.80 -0.05 2.15
CA PRO A 165 8.44 1.36 1.94
C PRO A 165 6.97 1.63 2.28
N ILE A 166 6.65 2.91 2.54
CA ILE A 166 5.31 3.30 2.95
C ILE A 166 4.33 3.26 1.78
N THR A 167 3.05 3.25 2.09
CA THR A 167 1.96 3.30 1.11
C THR A 167 1.22 4.63 1.16
N VAL A 168 1.00 5.25 0.00
CA VAL A 168 0.05 6.35 -0.19
C VAL A 168 -1.06 5.86 -1.10
N LEU A 169 -2.32 6.07 -0.70
CA LEU A 169 -3.49 5.79 -1.53
C LEU A 169 -4.09 7.10 -2.02
N ILE A 170 -4.33 7.20 -3.32
CA ILE A 170 -5.09 8.31 -3.94
C ILE A 170 -6.30 7.71 -4.62
N ASP A 171 -7.50 8.16 -4.25
CA ASP A 171 -8.75 7.66 -4.80
C ASP A 171 -9.78 8.77 -5.05
N GLU A 172 -10.56 8.63 -6.13
CA GLU A 172 -11.66 9.55 -6.45
C GLU A 172 -12.97 9.02 -5.89
N ARG A 173 -13.64 9.83 -5.07
CA ARG A 173 -14.92 9.57 -4.42
C ARG A 173 -15.96 10.60 -4.85
N PRO A 174 -17.26 10.39 -4.57
CA PRO A 174 -18.30 11.37 -4.92
C PRO A 174 -18.07 12.77 -4.36
N ASP A 175 -17.37 12.89 -3.23
CA ASP A 175 -17.08 14.17 -2.57
C ASP A 175 -15.69 14.75 -2.92
N GLY A 176 -14.94 14.13 -3.84
CA GLY A 176 -13.67 14.63 -4.36
C GLY A 176 -12.54 13.60 -4.34
N VAL A 177 -11.30 14.08 -4.46
CA VAL A 177 -10.10 13.24 -4.44
C VAL A 177 -9.58 13.11 -3.02
N HIS A 178 -9.40 11.89 -2.55
CA HIS A 178 -8.89 11.55 -1.22
C HIS A 178 -7.47 11.04 -1.32
N ILE A 179 -6.65 11.46 -0.36
CA ILE A 179 -5.28 11.01 -0.17
C ILE A 179 -5.19 10.41 1.22
N SER A 180 -4.74 9.17 1.34
CA SER A 180 -4.62 8.44 2.61
C SER A 180 -3.21 7.90 2.83
N TYR A 181 -2.75 7.99 4.08
CA TYR A 181 -1.46 7.51 4.54
C TYR A 181 -1.57 7.02 5.99
N ASP A 182 -1.03 5.84 6.30
CA ASP A 182 -0.98 5.32 7.68
C ASP A 182 0.34 5.75 8.34
N LEU A 183 0.26 6.37 9.51
CA LEU A 183 1.42 6.95 10.20
C LEU A 183 2.35 5.84 10.70
N MET A 184 3.63 5.92 10.32
CA MET A 184 4.65 4.96 10.72
C MET A 184 4.89 5.00 12.23
N GLU A 185 4.75 6.15 12.88
CA GLU A 185 4.88 6.24 14.34
C GLU A 185 3.85 5.34 15.03
N SER A 186 2.59 5.41 14.62
CA SER A 186 1.51 4.64 15.25
C SER A 186 1.73 3.13 15.11
N ILE A 187 2.20 2.68 13.93
CA ILE A 187 2.54 1.29 13.64
C ILE A 187 3.69 0.82 14.55
N LEU A 188 4.73 1.64 14.72
CA LEU A 188 5.93 1.25 15.46
C LEU A 188 5.81 1.46 16.98
N LEU A 189 4.76 2.13 17.46
CA LEU A 189 4.60 2.49 18.87
C LEU A 189 4.61 1.26 19.79
N SER A 190 3.92 0.19 19.39
CA SER A 190 3.81 -1.05 20.18
C SER A 190 5.14 -1.79 20.36
N TYR A 191 6.15 -1.50 19.54
CA TYR A 191 7.48 -2.12 19.60
C TYR A 191 8.42 -1.44 20.61
N GLY A 192 8.03 -0.29 21.17
CA GLY A 192 8.73 0.34 22.30
C GLY A 192 10.12 0.92 21.99
N SER A 193 10.53 1.00 20.72
CA SER A 193 11.83 1.52 20.33
C SER A 193 11.82 3.03 20.11
N SER A 194 12.33 3.80 21.08
CA SER A 194 12.42 5.26 20.97
C SER A 194 13.21 5.74 19.76
N LYS A 195 14.26 5.02 19.36
CA LYS A 195 15.08 5.35 18.18
C LYS A 195 14.29 5.18 16.88
N ALA A 196 13.53 4.10 16.75
CA ALA A 196 12.68 3.89 15.58
C ALA A 196 11.55 4.93 15.51
N LEU A 197 10.99 5.29 16.67
CA LEU A 197 9.91 6.29 16.74
C LEU A 197 10.35 7.69 16.33
N VAL A 198 11.59 8.11 16.62
CA VAL A 198 12.11 9.38 16.12
C VAL A 198 12.18 9.38 14.60
N VAL A 199 12.74 8.33 14.00
CA VAL A 199 12.82 8.20 12.54
C VAL A 199 11.42 8.15 11.90
N ALA A 200 10.48 7.44 12.52
CA ALA A 200 9.11 7.33 12.05
C ALA A 200 8.39 8.69 12.05
N ARG A 201 8.53 9.48 13.12
CA ARG A 201 7.96 10.84 13.20
C ARG A 201 8.50 11.78 12.14
N ASP A 202 9.82 11.75 11.91
CA ASP A 202 10.46 12.59 10.89
C ASP A 202 9.99 12.21 9.48
N LEU A 203 9.82 10.90 9.23
CA LEU A 203 9.24 10.39 8.00
C LEU A 203 7.76 10.82 7.86
N ASP A 204 6.95 10.65 8.92
CA ASP A 204 5.54 11.03 8.94
C ASP A 204 5.36 12.53 8.63
N ALA A 205 6.19 13.39 9.22
CA ALA A 205 6.19 14.84 8.95
C ALA A 205 6.53 15.15 7.48
N THR A 206 7.54 14.46 6.94
CA THR A 206 7.94 14.61 5.53
C THR A 206 6.80 14.20 4.58
N ILE A 207 6.18 13.03 4.82
CA ILE A 207 5.10 12.51 3.99
C ILE A 207 3.87 13.40 4.09
N THR A 208 3.41 13.72 5.29
CA THR A 208 2.20 14.56 5.45
C THR A 208 2.37 15.95 4.83
N SER A 209 3.55 16.56 4.95
CA SER A 209 3.86 17.82 4.25
C SER A 209 3.81 17.68 2.73
N LEU A 210 4.38 16.61 2.17
CA LEU A 210 4.31 16.32 0.73
C LEU A 210 2.87 16.14 0.27
N LEU A 211 2.07 15.37 1.00
CA LEU A 211 0.67 15.12 0.63
C LEU A 211 -0.17 16.40 0.68
N HIS A 212 0.10 17.28 1.65
CA HIS A 212 -0.50 18.62 1.68
C HIS A 212 -0.15 19.46 0.44
N GLU A 213 1.10 19.42 -0.03
CA GLU A 213 1.52 20.13 -1.26
C GLU A 213 0.84 19.53 -2.51
N CYS A 214 0.74 18.20 -2.60
CA CYS A 214 0.11 17.53 -3.73
C CYS A 214 -1.39 17.85 -3.85
N ALA A 215 -2.07 18.04 -2.72
CA ALA A 215 -3.51 18.25 -2.63
C ALA A 215 -3.98 19.69 -2.91
N ASN A 216 -3.09 20.68 -2.83
CA ASN A 216 -3.42 22.11 -2.87
C ASN A 216 -2.76 22.84 -4.03
#